data_AF-A0A1Y0D6A9-F1
#
_entry.id   AF-A0A1Y0D6A9-F1
#
_cell.length_a   1.000
_cell.length_b   1.000
_cell.length_c   1.000
_cell.angle_alpha   90.00
_cell.angle_beta   90.00
_cell.angle_gamma   90.00
#
_symmetry.space_group_name_H-M   'P 1'
#
loop_
_entity.id
_entity.type
_entity.pdbx_description
1 polymer ?
#
loop_
_entity_poly.entity_id
_entity_poly.type
_entity_poly.pdbx_seq_one_letter_code
_entity_poly.pdbx_strand_id
1 'polypeptide(L)'
;MSFHLERRTLYTLLRDYMAHYGQLINNNEQLRVALTNIEELIDFALYKADIAIDVDAAKRVSQVGLAWLDYVKRHPERPDGYAATAKAELESTVIP
;
A
#
# COMPACT_ATOMS: atom_id res chain seq x y z
N MET A 1 7.42 -9.01 24.43
CA MET A 1 6.79 -8.37 23.25
C MET A 1 7.91 -8.03 22.29
N SER A 2 8.05 -8.80 21.21
CA SER A 2 9.04 -8.51 20.18
C SER A 2 8.56 -7.27 19.43
N PHE A 3 9.16 -6.11 19.73
CA PHE A 3 9.03 -4.93 18.89
C PHE A 3 9.81 -5.22 17.61
N HIS A 4 9.16 -5.82 16.62
CA HIS A 4 9.64 -5.75 15.26
C HIS A 4 9.48 -4.30 14.83
N LEU A 5 10.57 -3.55 14.94
CA LEU A 5 10.73 -2.26 14.27
C LEU A 5 10.83 -2.59 12.79
N GLU A 6 9.70 -2.93 12.18
CA GLU A 6 9.64 -3.14 10.74
C GLU A 6 10.12 -1.84 10.10
N ARG A 7 11.09 -2.00 9.20
CA ARG A 7 11.70 -0.88 8.52
C ARG A 7 10.59 -0.11 7.82
N ARG A 8 10.47 1.18 8.13
CA ARG A 8 9.51 2.08 7.47
C ARG A 8 9.90 2.22 6.00
N THR A 9 9.14 1.57 5.12
CA THR A 9 9.31 1.62 3.66
C THR A 9 7.97 1.94 2.99
N LEU A 10 8.01 2.24 1.69
CA LEU A 10 6.78 2.39 0.89
C LEU A 10 5.93 1.11 0.91
N TYR A 11 6.57 -0.06 1.02
CA TYR A 11 5.85 -1.33 1.15
C TYR A 11 5.14 -1.47 2.49
N THR A 12 5.78 -1.11 3.61
CA THR A 12 5.10 -1.12 4.92
C THR A 12 3.98 -0.09 4.96
N LEU A 13 4.18 1.09 4.36
CA LEU A 13 3.12 2.08 4.17
C LEU A 13 1.92 1.49 3.44
N LEU A 14 2.14 0.86 2.28
CA LEU A 14 1.06 0.25 1.52
C LEU A 14 0.34 -0.80 2.35
N ARG A 15 1.07 -1.70 3.01
CA ARG A 15 0.46 -2.75 3.83
C ARG A 15 -0.37 -2.18 4.97
N ASP A 16 0.13 -1.16 5.66
CA ASP A 16 -0.57 -0.54 6.79
C ASP A 16 -1.79 0.27 6.30
N TYR A 17 -1.69 0.91 5.13
CA TYR A 17 -2.82 1.57 4.44
C TYR A 17 -3.90 0.54 4.07
N MET A 18 -3.51 -0.55 3.41
CA MET A 18 -4.41 -1.65 3.05
C MET A 18 -5.02 -2.30 4.29
N ALA A 19 -4.31 -2.40 5.42
CA ALA A 19 -4.87 -2.90 6.67
C ALA A 19 -5.85 -1.90 7.30
N HIS A 20 -5.55 -0.60 7.27
CA HIS A 20 -6.41 0.46 7.80
C HIS A 20 -7.76 0.50 7.08
N TYR A 21 -7.75 0.43 5.75
CA TYR A 21 -8.97 0.47 4.95
C TYR A 21 -9.56 -0.94 4.67
N GLY A 22 -8.75 -2.00 4.74
CA GLY A 22 -9.07 -3.35 4.27
C GLY A 22 -9.47 -4.36 5.34
N GLN A 23 -9.53 -3.95 6.61
CA GLN A 23 -10.36 -4.67 7.60
C GLN A 23 -11.84 -4.77 7.16
N LEU A 24 -12.23 -3.98 6.16
CA LEU A 24 -13.47 -4.13 5.41
C LEU A 24 -13.21 -4.91 4.12
N ILE A 25 -13.02 -6.23 4.21
CA ILE A 25 -12.86 -7.15 3.05
C ILE A 25 -13.99 -6.99 1.99
N ASN A 26 -15.13 -6.42 2.39
CA ASN A 26 -16.26 -6.10 1.50
C ASN A 26 -16.17 -4.73 0.81
N ASN A 27 -15.05 -4.01 0.92
CA ASN A 27 -14.95 -2.61 0.50
C ASN A 27 -13.77 -2.30 -0.43
N ASN A 28 -13.45 -3.24 -1.33
CA ASN A 28 -12.48 -3.03 -2.41
C ASN A 28 -12.71 -1.72 -3.20
N GLU A 29 -13.97 -1.27 -3.30
CA GLU A 29 -14.32 0.01 -3.91
C GLU A 29 -13.87 1.21 -3.07
N GLN A 30 -14.15 1.23 -1.76
CA GLN A 30 -13.63 2.27 -0.87
C GLN A 30 -12.11 2.28 -0.83
N LEU A 31 -11.49 1.10 -0.84
CA LEU A 31 -10.04 0.98 -0.85
C LEU A 31 -9.43 1.52 -2.15
N ARG A 32 -10.10 1.26 -3.28
CA ARG A 32 -9.74 1.84 -4.57
C ARG A 32 -9.84 3.37 -4.54
N VAL A 33 -10.94 3.92 -4.02
CA VAL A 33 -11.13 5.37 -3.88
C VAL A 33 -10.04 5.99 -2.98
N ALA A 34 -9.80 5.38 -1.82
CA ALA A 34 -8.76 5.84 -0.88
C ALA A 34 -7.36 5.79 -1.50
N LEU A 35 -7.03 4.77 -2.30
CA LEU A 35 -5.75 4.70 -3.01
C LEU A 35 -5.64 5.76 -4.11
N THR A 36 -6.74 6.21 -4.71
CA THR A 36 -6.70 7.31 -5.69
C THR A 36 -6.57 8.70 -5.06
N ASN A 37 -6.80 8.84 -3.75
CA ASN A 37 -6.64 10.10 -3.04
C ASN A 37 -5.19 10.29 -2.57
N ILE A 38 -4.37 10.92 -3.41
CA ILE A 38 -2.93 11.09 -3.15
C ILE A 38 -2.67 11.97 -1.93
N GLU A 39 -3.48 13.00 -1.68
CA GLU A 39 -3.32 13.88 -0.52
C GLU A 39 -3.55 13.12 0.79
N GLU A 40 -4.64 12.34 0.87
CA GLU A 40 -4.91 11.49 2.04
C GLU A 40 -3.84 10.42 2.25
N LEU A 41 -3.25 9.89 1.17
CA LEU A 41 -2.18 8.91 1.27
C LEU A 41 -0.89 9.53 1.84
N ILE A 42 -0.56 10.75 1.44
CA ILE A 42 0.57 11.52 2.00
C ILE A 42 0.29 11.85 3.48
N ASP A 43 -0.91 12.32 3.80
CA ASP A 43 -1.30 12.62 5.18
C ASP A 43 -1.26 11.36 6.05
N PHE A 44 -1.74 10.23 5.55
CA PHE A 44 -1.64 8.96 6.27
C PHE A 44 -0.17 8.56 6.49
N ALA A 45 0.66 8.68 5.45
CA ALA A 45 2.08 8.37 5.56
C ALA A 45 2.74 9.19 6.67
N LEU A 46 2.48 10.50 6.70
CA LEU A 46 3.06 11.41 7.68
C LEU A 46 2.49 11.21 9.09
N TYR A 47 1.16 11.19 9.23
CA TYR A 47 0.50 11.27 10.55
C TYR A 47 0.15 9.91 11.17
N LYS A 48 0.13 8.82 10.38
CA LYS A 48 -0.21 7.47 10.86
C LYS A 48 0.97 6.50 10.77
N ALA A 49 1.70 6.52 9.66
CA ALA A 49 2.83 5.61 9.45
C ALA A 49 4.18 6.21 9.88
N ASP A 50 4.23 7.53 10.12
CA ASP A 50 5.45 8.28 10.47
C ASP A 50 6.56 8.10 9.41
N ILE A 51 6.15 8.26 8.13
CA ILE A 51 6.96 8.17 6.92
C ILE A 51 6.76 9.44 6.09
N ALA A 52 7.84 10.19 5.88
CA ALA A 52 7.82 11.32 4.96
C ALA A 52 7.98 10.81 3.51
N ILE A 53 7.00 11.10 2.66
CA ILE A 53 7.00 10.77 1.23
C ILE A 53 6.65 12.01 0.42
N ASP A 54 7.13 12.06 -0.82
CA ASP A 54 6.69 13.05 -1.80
C ASP A 54 5.50 12.54 -2.62
N VAL A 55 5.00 13.41 -3.52
CA VAL A 55 3.87 13.11 -4.41
C VAL A 55 4.17 11.92 -5.34
N ASP A 56 5.41 11.75 -5.78
CA ASP A 56 5.77 10.69 -6.72
C ASP A 56 5.86 9.32 -6.04
N ALA A 57 6.40 9.29 -4.82
CA ALA A 57 6.35 8.11 -3.95
C ALA A 57 4.90 7.74 -3.62
N ALA A 58 4.04 8.72 -3.31
CA ALA A 58 2.62 8.49 -3.04
C ALA A 58 1.88 7.92 -4.27
N LYS A 59 2.14 8.46 -5.47
CA LYS A 59 1.61 7.91 -6.73
C LYS A 59 2.07 6.47 -6.97
N ARG A 60 3.32 6.15 -6.66
CA ARG A 60 3.83 4.78 -6.80
C ARG A 60 3.13 3.82 -5.85
N VAL A 61 2.95 4.20 -4.59
CA VAL A 61 2.17 3.43 -3.60
C VAL A 61 0.73 3.22 -4.07
N SER A 62 0.08 4.28 -4.56
CA SER A 62 -1.26 4.22 -5.15
C SER A 62 -1.33 3.20 -6.30
N GLN A 63 -0.43 3.31 -7.28
CA GLN A 63 -0.40 2.43 -8.45
C GLN A 63 -0.21 0.96 -8.07
N VAL A 64 0.75 0.68 -7.19
CA VAL A 64 1.03 -0.69 -6.73
C VAL A 64 -0.13 -1.24 -5.90
N GLY A 65 -0.75 -0.41 -5.05
CA GLY A 65 -1.93 -0.79 -4.28
C GLY A 65 -3.14 -1.15 -5.16
N LEU A 66 -3.37 -0.38 -6.22
CA LEU A 66 -4.42 -0.66 -7.20
C LEU A 66 -4.15 -1.98 -7.95
N ALA A 67 -2.90 -2.22 -8.36
CA ALA A 67 -2.50 -3.48 -8.99
C ALA A 67 -2.69 -4.68 -8.05
N TRP A 68 -2.40 -4.50 -6.76
CA TRP A 68 -2.67 -5.51 -5.73
C TRP A 68 -4.17 -5.80 -5.63
N LEU A 69 -5.03 -4.78 -5.55
CA LEU A 69 -6.49 -4.97 -5.53
C LEU A 69 -7.00 -5.74 -6.75
N ASP A 70 -6.51 -5.41 -7.95
CA ASP A 70 -6.86 -6.11 -9.18
C ASP A 70 -6.33 -7.55 -9.21
N TYR A 71 -5.20 -7.82 -8.56
CA TYR A 71 -4.69 -9.18 -8.38
C TYR A 71 -5.59 -9.99 -7.44
N VAL A 72 -5.93 -9.46 -6.26
CA VAL A 72 -6.79 -10.12 -5.25
C VAL A 72 -8.17 -10.43 -5.83
N LYS A 73 -8.74 -9.50 -6.62
CA LYS A 73 -10.02 -9.73 -7.32
C LYS A 73 -9.96 -10.92 -8.29
N ARG A 74 -8.80 -11.17 -8.91
CA ARG A 74 -8.59 -12.27 -9.86
C ARG A 74 -8.14 -13.58 -9.19
N HIS A 75 -7.57 -13.51 -7.99
CA HIS A 75 -6.99 -14.63 -7.25
C HIS A 75 -7.48 -14.63 -5.78
N PRO A 76 -8.80 -14.74 -5.54
CA PRO A 76 -9.36 -14.65 -4.19
C PRO A 76 -8.85 -15.75 -3.25
N GLU A 77 -8.41 -16.89 -3.78
CA GLU A 77 -7.83 -18.00 -3.03
C GLU A 77 -6.37 -17.77 -2.58
N ARG A 78 -5.69 -16.78 -3.16
CA ARG A 78 -4.28 -16.43 -2.89
C ARG A 78 -4.05 -14.92 -2.86
N PRO A 79 -4.71 -14.17 -1.97
CA PRO A 79 -4.63 -12.70 -1.92
C PRO A 79 -3.23 -12.17 -1.57
N ASP A 80 -2.40 -13.00 -0.93
CA ASP A 80 -1.02 -12.76 -0.54
C ASP A 80 -0.01 -12.94 -1.69
N GLY A 81 -0.42 -13.56 -2.81
CA GLY A 81 0.46 -13.85 -3.94
C GLY A 81 1.08 -12.62 -4.62
N TYR A 82 0.53 -11.42 -4.40
CA TYR A 82 1.07 -10.16 -4.93
C TYR A 82 2.06 -9.46 -3.98
N ALA A 83 2.14 -9.88 -2.71
CA ALA A 83 2.89 -9.15 -1.69
C ALA A 83 4.38 -9.02 -2.02
N ALA A 84 4.99 -10.08 -2.58
CA ALA A 84 6.38 -10.06 -3.00
C ALA A 84 6.63 -9.11 -4.18
N THR A 85 5.72 -9.09 -5.15
CA THR A 85 5.78 -8.18 -6.31
C THR A 85 5.62 -6.73 -5.87
N ALA A 86 4.62 -6.44 -5.03
CA ALA A 86 4.40 -5.10 -4.48
C ALA A 86 5.63 -4.57 -3.73
N LYS A 87 6.26 -5.42 -2.91
CA LYS A 87 7.50 -5.05 -2.23
C LYS A 87 8.61 -4.73 -3.21
N ALA A 88 8.81 -5.57 -4.23
CA ALA A 88 9.83 -5.35 -5.25
C ALA A 88 9.58 -4.05 -6.03
N GLU A 89 8.35 -3.74 -6.43
CA GLU A 89 8.02 -2.50 -7.17
C GLU A 89 8.22 -1.24 -6.33
N LEU A 90 7.91 -1.29 -5.04
CA LEU A 90 7.99 -0.15 -4.14
C LEU A 90 9.40 0.09 -3.57
N GLU A 91 10.20 -0.95 -3.45
CA GLU A 91 11.56 -0.87 -2.91
C GLU A 91 12.64 -0.89 -4.00
N SER A 92 12.27 -1.15 -5.27
CA SER A 92 13.19 -1.00 -6.39
C SER A 92 13.50 0.48 -6.64
N THR A 93 14.78 0.82 -6.59
CA THR A 93 15.32 2.15 -6.91
C THR A 93 15.28 2.47 -8.41
N VAL A 94 14.74 1.56 -9.25
CA VAL A 94 14.64 1.77 -10.69
C VAL A 94 13.38 2.59 -10.99
N ILE A 95 13.58 3.88 -11.22
CA ILE A 95 12.62 4.75 -11.89
C ILE A 95 12.77 4.47 -13.40
N PRO A 96 11.75 3.95 -14.11
CA PRO A 96 11.79 3.93 -15.56
C PRO A 96 11.76 5.35 -16.14
#